data_AF-A0A351Z8A8-F1
#
_entry.id   AF-A0A351Z8A8-F1
#
_cell.length_a   1.000
_cell.length_b   1.000
_cell.length_c   1.000
_cell.angle_alpha   90.00
_cell.angle_beta   90.00
_cell.angle_gamma   90.00
#
_symmetry.space_group_name_H-M   'P 1'
#
loop_
_entity.id
_entity.type
_entity.pdbx_description
1 polymer ?
#
loop_
_entity_poly.entity_id
_entity_poly.type
_entity_poly.pdbx_seq_one_letter_code
_entity_poly.pdbx_strand_id
1 'polypeptide(L)' 'TRVADKCTFCYHRLVRGLLPVCVEVCPKQARIFGDMKSIASPLGRFTRMNKIHVLKPSLNTDPKVYYANLDGEVN' A
#
# COMPACT_ATOMS: atom_id res chain seq x y z
N THR A 1 -21.71 14.41 15.00
CA THR A 1 -20.67 14.12 14.00
C THR A 1 -19.24 14.31 14.53
N ARG A 2 -18.97 14.05 15.83
CA ARG A 2 -17.61 14.15 16.43
C ARG A 2 -16.91 12.78 16.45
N VAL A 3 -16.61 12.24 15.27
CA VAL A 3 -15.86 10.97 15.14
C VAL A 3 -14.74 11.20 14.14
N ALA A 4 -13.55 10.69 14.44
CA ALA A 4 -12.40 10.76 13.55
C ALA A 4 -12.46 9.64 12.51
N ASP A 5 -12.22 9.98 11.24
CA ASP A 5 -12.14 9.03 10.14
C ASP A 5 -10.70 8.83 9.68
N LYS A 6 -10.47 7.69 9.01
CA LYS A 6 -9.18 7.36 8.39
C LYS A 6 -9.36 6.42 7.21
N CYS A 7 -8.27 6.20 6.47
CA CYS A 7 -8.22 5.14 5.48
C CYS A 7 -8.54 3.76 6.09
N THR A 8 -9.37 2.99 5.38
CA THR A 8 -9.79 1.63 5.75
C THR A 8 -9.38 0.61 4.69
N PHE A 9 -8.49 0.98 3.76
CA PHE A 9 -8.18 0.23 2.55
C PHE A 9 -9.43 -0.22 1.77
N CYS A 10 -10.47 0.63 1.80
CA CYS A 10 -11.75 0.35 1.16
C CYS A 10 -12.33 -1.01 1.56
N TYR A 11 -12.32 -1.36 2.86
CA TYR A 11 -12.85 -2.63 3.36
C TYR A 11 -14.21 -3.02 2.73
N HIS A 12 -15.13 -2.07 2.59
CA HIS A 12 -16.45 -2.26 1.95
C HIS A 12 -16.40 -2.73 0.48
N ARG A 13 -15.29 -2.49 -0.23
CA ARG A 13 -15.01 -3.01 -1.57
C ARG A 13 -14.30 -4.36 -1.53
N LEU A 14 -13.32 -4.51 -0.64
CA LEU A 14 -12.54 -5.74 -0.51
C LEU A 14 -13.42 -6.96 -0.21
N VAL A 15 -14.42 -6.81 0.67
CA VAL A 15 -15.38 -7.90 0.99
C VAL A 15 -16.23 -8.33 -0.20
N ARG A 16 -16.27 -7.53 -1.28
CA ARG A 16 -16.96 -7.83 -2.54
C ARG A 16 -16.00 -8.29 -3.63
N GLY A 17 -14.73 -8.55 -3.29
CA GLY A 17 -13.70 -8.91 -4.26
C GLY A 17 -13.23 -7.76 -5.16
N LEU A 18 -13.58 -6.52 -4.84
CA LEU A 18 -13.17 -5.34 -5.61
C LEU A 18 -11.88 -4.73 -5.02
N LEU A 19 -11.05 -4.15 -5.88
CA LEU A 19 -9.85 -3.43 -5.44
C LEU A 19 -10.20 -2.09 -4.76
N PRO A 20 -9.29 -1.54 -3.93
CA PRO A 20 -9.45 -0.19 -3.40
C PRO A 20 -9.56 0.85 -4.51
N VAL A 21 -10.42 1.86 -4.33
CA VAL A 21 -10.70 2.85 -5.38
C VAL A 21 -9.44 3.60 -5.82
N CYS A 22 -8.55 3.96 -4.89
CA CYS A 22 -7.32 4.67 -5.22
C CYS A 22 -6.34 3.84 -6.08
N VAL A 23 -6.45 2.50 -6.04
CA VAL A 23 -5.68 1.59 -6.89
C VAL A 23 -6.29 1.55 -8.27
N GLU A 24 -7.60 1.34 -8.35
CA GLU A 24 -8.35 1.21 -9.60
C GLU A 24 -8.30 2.48 -10.46
N VAL A 25 -8.44 3.66 -9.85
CA VAL A 25 -8.48 4.94 -10.58
C VAL A 25 -7.10 5.47 -10.97
N CYS A 26 -6.01 4.85 -10.53
CA CYS A 26 -4.67 5.39 -10.77
C CYS A 26 -4.28 5.25 -12.25
N PRO A 27 -4.17 6.35 -13.03
CA PRO A 27 -3.92 6.24 -14.47
C PRO A 27 -2.51 5.71 -14.77
N LYS A 28 -1.57 5.93 -13.85
CA LYS A 28 -0.17 5.48 -13.96
C LYS A 28 0.08 4.12 -13.32
N GLN A 29 -0.94 3.50 -12.72
CA GLN A 29 -0.81 2.21 -12.02
C GLN A 29 0.31 2.21 -10.96
N ALA A 30 0.48 3.35 -10.28
CA ALA A 30 1.54 3.54 -9.28
C ALA A 30 1.28 2.79 -7.96
N ARG A 31 0.08 2.22 -7.79
CA ARG A 31 -0.35 1.55 -6.56
C ARG A 31 -0.65 0.09 -6.87
N ILE A 32 -0.07 -0.80 -6.07
CA ILE A 32 -0.30 -2.24 -6.14
C ILE A 32 -0.86 -2.66 -4.79
N PHE A 33 -1.95 -3.43 -4.78
CA PHE A 33 -2.61 -3.88 -3.57
C PHE A 33 -2.77 -5.39 -3.58
N GLY A 34 -2.50 -6.03 -2.44
CA GLY A 34 -2.59 -7.49 -2.31
C GLY A 34 -1.94 -8.01 -1.05
N ASP A 35 -1.87 -9.34 -0.95
CA ASP A 35 -1.21 -10.03 0.15
C ASP A 35 0.31 -10.09 -0.07
N MET A 36 1.06 -9.55 0.89
CA MET A 36 2.53 -9.55 0.91
C MET A 36 3.11 -10.96 1.03
N LYS A 37 2.37 -11.92 1.60
CA LYS A 37 2.83 -13.32 1.77
C LYS A 37 2.71 -14.12 0.48
N SER A 38 1.88 -13.68 -0.46
CA SER A 38 1.69 -14.36 -1.74
C SER A 38 2.78 -13.99 -2.73
N ILE A 39 3.79 -14.86 -2.86
CA ILE A 39 4.97 -14.64 -3.73
C ILE A 39 4.58 -14.49 -5.22
N ALA A 40 3.53 -15.19 -5.65
CA ALA A 40 3.05 -15.15 -7.04
C ALA A 40 2.22 -13.89 -7.35
N SER A 41 1.75 -13.16 -6.34
CA SER A 41 0.91 -11.97 -6.52
C SER A 41 1.68 -10.83 -7.24
N PRO A 42 0.98 -9.87 -7.87
CA PRO A 42 1.62 -8.68 -8.42
C PRO A 42 2.47 -7.93 -7.39
N LEU A 43 1.98 -7.83 -6.15
CA LEU A 43 2.71 -7.19 -5.05
C LEU A 43 3.97 -8.00 -4.68
N GLY A 44 3.84 -9.31 -4.47
CA GLY A 44 4.98 -10.18 -4.13
C GLY A 44 6.06 -10.22 -5.22
N ARG A 45 5.66 -10.15 -6.50
CA ARG A 45 6.61 -10.00 -7.61
C ARG A 45 7.28 -8.63 -7.60
N PHE A 46 6.52 -7.56 -7.38
CA PHE A 46 7.06 -6.20 -7.35
C PHE A 46 8.11 -6.02 -6.24
N THR A 47 7.85 -6.53 -5.03
CA THR A 47 8.75 -6.38 -3.88
C THR A 47 10.03 -7.19 -3.99
N ARG A 48 10.03 -8.27 -4.80
CA ARG A 48 11.25 -9.01 -5.14
C ARG A 48 12.15 -8.31 -6.15
N MET A 49 11.54 -7.53 -7.06
CA MET A 49 12.26 -6.87 -8.14
C MET A 49 12.68 -5.44 -7.79
N ASN A 50 12.09 -4.84 -6.76
CA ASN A 50 12.31 -3.45 -6.39
C ASN A 50 12.67 -3.34 -4.91
N LYS A 51 13.60 -2.42 -4.59
CA LYS A 51 13.87 -2.04 -3.20
C LYS A 51 12.68 -1.23 -2.67
N ILE A 52 12.12 -1.68 -1.55
CA ILE A 52 10.98 -1.04 -0.90
C ILE A 52 11.40 -0.38 0.41
N HIS A 53 10.75 0.74 0.71
CA HIS A 53 10.97 1.56 1.89
C HIS A 53 9.64 1.85 2.59
N VAL A 54 9.70 2.19 3.87
CA VAL A 54 8.57 2.70 4.65
C VAL A 54 8.85 4.13 5.07
N LEU A 55 7.80 4.91 5.30
CA LEU A 55 7.94 6.26 5.86
C LEU A 55 8.29 6.19 7.34
N LYS A 56 9.17 7.08 7.80
CA LYS A 56 9.54 7.26 9.21
C LYS A 56 9.86 5.94 9.94
N PRO A 57 10.84 5.15 9.46
CA PRO A 57 11.16 3.84 10.05
C PRO A 57 11.54 3.93 11.53
N SER A 58 12.08 5.07 11.98
CA SER A 58 12.48 5.32 13.38
C SER A 58 11.32 5.26 14.39
N LEU A 59 10.08 5.40 13.95
CA LEU A 59 8.90 5.42 14.82
C LEU A 59 8.34 4.01 15.14
N ASN A 60 8.91 2.94 14.57
CA ASN A 60 8.55 1.54 14.88
C ASN A 60 7.04 1.23 14.80
N THR A 61 6.32 1.80 13.83
CA THR A 61 4.86 1.65 13.69
C THR A 61 4.42 0.45 12.87
N ASP A 62 5.36 -0.37 12.38
CA ASP A 62 5.14 -1.50 11.46
C ASP A 62 4.17 -1.17 10.29
N PRO A 63 4.50 -0.19 9.41
CA PRO A 63 3.61 0.24 8.34
C PRO A 63 3.29 -0.88 7.33
N LYS A 64 2.08 -0.85 6.79
CA LYS A 64 1.61 -1.78 5.73
C LYS A 64 1.51 -1.13 4.36
N VAL A 65 2.10 0.05 4.19
CA VAL A 65 2.24 0.74 2.90
C VAL A 65 3.74 0.91 2.66
N TYR A 66 4.17 0.45 1.49
CA TYR A 66 5.57 0.46 1.07
C TYR A 66 5.74 1.31 -0.19
N TYR A 67 6.88 1.97 -0.29
CA TYR A 67 7.21 2.86 -1.40
C TYR A 67 8.46 2.36 -2.10
N ALA A 68 8.44 2.34 -3.43
CA ALA A 68 9.65 2.18 -4.24
C ALA A 68 10.23 3.55 -4.57
N ASN A 69 11.57 3.64 -4.68
CA ASN A 69 12.28 4.86 -5.06
C ASN A 69 11.96 6.07 -4.17
N LEU A 70 11.80 5.83 -2.87
CA LEU A 70 11.57 6.89 -1.90
C LEU A 70 12.82 7.77 -1.79
N ASP A 71 12.65 9.08 -1.88
CA ASP A 71 13.70 10.07 -1.68
C ASP A 71 14.03 10.27 -0.20
N GLY A 72 15.23 10.78 0.09
CA GLY A 72 15.74 10.93 1.46
C GLY A 72 15.03 11.99 2.30
N GLU A 73 14.27 12.89 1.66
CA GLU A 73 13.62 14.05 2.29
C GLU A 73 12.43 13.68 3.19
N VAL A 74 11.92 12.45 3.08
CA VAL A 74 10.72 11.97 3.81
C VAL A 74 11.02 10.97 4.93
N ASN A 75 12.30 10.81 5.29
CA ASN A 75 12.76 9.97 6.40
C ASN A 75 12.60 10.63 7.77
#